data_AF-A0A9W4LAL8-F1
#
_entry.id   AF-A0A9W4LAL8-F1
#
_cell.length_a   1.000
_cell.length_b   1.000
_cell.length_c   1.000
_cell.angle_alpha   90.00
_cell.angle_beta   90.00
_cell.angle_gamma   90.00
#
_symmetry.space_group_name_H-M   'P 1'
#
loop_
_entity.id
_entity.type
_entity.pdbx_description
1 polymer ?
#
loop_
_entity_poly.entity_id
_entity_poly.type
_entity_poly.pdbx_seq_one_letter_code
_entity_poly.pdbx_strand_id
1 'polypeptide(L)'
;MSNAPHTIAELPQFIRDCADAGVTEDEKVAIIDGVAADPMQGDEVQGSGGVRKVRFAGRGKGKSGGYRVITAYFGPHAPTYLLALLSKGDRANFTRAEVAAFKALTTAIDRFWKGR
;
A
#
# COMPACT_ATOMS: atom_id res chain seq x y z
N MET A 1 -19.02 0.86 12.54
CA MET A 1 -18.04 0.89 11.44
C MET A 1 -18.56 -0.06 10.37
N SER A 2 -18.66 0.38 9.12
CA SER A 2 -19.28 -0.40 8.04
C SER A 2 -18.57 -1.74 7.86
N ASN A 3 -19.33 -2.83 7.90
CA ASN A 3 -18.84 -4.21 7.79
C ASN A 3 -18.51 -4.62 6.35
N ALA A 4 -18.36 -3.64 5.45
CA ALA A 4 -18.11 -3.87 4.02
C ALA A 4 -16.64 -3.58 3.70
N PRO A 5 -15.96 -4.46 2.96
CA PRO A 5 -14.58 -4.22 2.54
C PRO A 5 -14.49 -2.95 1.70
N HIS A 6 -13.41 -2.20 1.90
CA HIS A 6 -13.13 -1.01 1.10
C HIS A 6 -12.61 -1.42 -0.28
N THR A 7 -13.11 -0.77 -1.34
CA THR A 7 -12.55 -0.91 -2.70
C THR A 7 -11.05 -0.62 -2.71
N ILE A 8 -10.29 -1.50 -3.36
CA ILE A 8 -8.84 -1.38 -3.56
C ILE A 8 -8.54 -1.04 -5.02
N ALA A 9 -7.57 -0.16 -5.25
CA ALA A 9 -7.02 0.16 -6.56
C ALA A 9 -5.51 -0.14 -6.59
N GLU A 10 -5.10 -1.05 -7.46
CA GLU A 10 -3.69 -1.42 -7.61
C GLU A 10 -2.99 -0.48 -8.60
N LEU A 11 -1.83 0.08 -8.22
CA LEU A 11 -1.01 0.81 -9.17
C LEU A 11 -0.11 -0.14 -9.96
N PRO A 12 0.28 0.23 -11.20
CA PRO A 12 1.20 -0.58 -12.00
C PRO A 12 2.51 -0.92 -11.31
N GLN A 13 3.01 -0.05 -10.41
CA GLN A 13 4.23 -0.32 -9.66
C GLN A 13 4.04 -1.46 -8.66
N PHE A 14 2.97 -1.44 -7.86
CA PHE A 14 2.63 -2.54 -6.95
C PHE A 14 2.52 -3.89 -7.68
N ILE A 15 1.90 -3.91 -8.87
CA ILE A 15 1.77 -5.13 -9.67
C ILE A 15 3.15 -5.67 -10.10
N ARG A 16 4.04 -4.79 -10.55
CA ARG A 16 5.43 -5.15 -10.90
C ARG A 16 6.21 -5.65 -9.69
N ASP A 17 6.14 -4.93 -8.57
CA ASP A 17 6.83 -5.31 -7.34
C ASP A 17 6.39 -6.68 -6.83
N CYS A 18 5.09 -7.01 -6.96
CA CYS A 18 4.58 -8.34 -6.63
C CYS A 18 5.21 -9.43 -7.51
N ALA A 19 5.28 -9.20 -8.83
CA ALA A 19 5.88 -10.14 -9.76
C ALA A 19 7.39 -10.33 -9.49
N ASP A 20 8.12 -9.23 -9.28
CA ASP A 20 9.56 -9.24 -9.00
C ASP A 20 9.90 -9.93 -7.66
N ALA A 21 9.03 -9.77 -6.65
CA ALA A 21 9.17 -10.42 -5.35
C ALA A 21 8.65 -11.87 -5.33
N GLY A 22 8.09 -12.38 -6.43
CA GLY A 22 7.51 -13.72 -6.51
C GLY A 22 6.30 -13.92 -5.60
N VAL A 23 5.51 -12.86 -5.38
CA VAL A 23 4.27 -12.90 -4.60
C VAL A 23 3.27 -13.79 -5.34
N THR A 24 2.81 -14.84 -4.66
CA THR A 24 1.77 -15.73 -5.21
C THR A 24 0.41 -15.04 -5.24
N GLU A 25 -0.51 -15.53 -6.06
CA GLU A 25 -1.87 -14.97 -6.13
C GLU A 25 -2.57 -15.02 -4.76
N ASP A 26 -2.42 -16.12 -4.01
CA ASP A 26 -2.98 -16.26 -2.66
C ASP A 26 -2.41 -15.22 -1.67
N GLU A 27 -1.12 -14.91 -1.76
CA GLU A 27 -0.49 -13.88 -0.92
C GLU A 27 -0.96 -12.48 -1.33
N LYS A 28 -1.12 -12.23 -2.62
CA LYS A 28 -1.64 -10.98 -3.15
C LYS A 28 -3.10 -10.75 -2.72
N VAL A 29 -3.94 -11.77 -2.78
CA VAL A 29 -5.32 -11.73 -2.27
C VAL A 29 -5.32 -11.44 -0.77
N ALA A 30 -4.45 -12.09 0.01
CA ALA A 30 -4.34 -11.82 1.44
C ALA A 30 -3.92 -10.36 1.76
N ILE A 31 -3.05 -9.78 0.93
CA ILE A 31 -2.68 -8.36 1.02
C ILE A 31 -3.90 -7.48 0.74
N ILE A 32 -4.62 -7.73 -0.36
CA ILE A 32 -5.78 -6.95 -0.79
C ILE A 32 -6.88 -7.02 0.27
N ASP A 33 -7.24 -8.21 0.73
CA ASP A 33 -8.26 -8.44 1.76
C ASP A 33 -7.90 -7.74 3.08
N GLY A 34 -6.63 -7.83 3.47
CA GLY A 34 -6.12 -7.14 4.66
C GLY A 34 -6.33 -5.63 4.56
N VAL A 35 -5.90 -5.00 3.46
CA VAL A 35 -6.05 -3.56 3.26
C VAL A 35 -7.52 -3.14 3.08
N ALA A 36 -8.34 -3.98 2.45
CA ALA A 36 -9.75 -3.71 2.27
C ALA A 36 -10.51 -3.73 3.60
N ALA A 37 -10.13 -4.61 4.53
CA ALA A 37 -10.72 -4.71 5.86
C ALA A 37 -10.35 -3.53 6.77
N ASP A 38 -9.11 -3.04 6.67
CA ASP A 38 -8.65 -1.84 7.40
C ASP A 38 -7.76 -0.94 6.50
N PRO A 39 -8.38 0.04 5.81
CA PRO A 39 -7.66 1.01 4.98
C PRO A 39 -6.65 1.88 5.73
N MET A 40 -6.79 2.04 7.04
CA MET A 40 -5.98 2.92 7.87
C MET A 40 -4.85 2.18 8.60
N GLN A 41 -4.72 0.87 8.40
CA GLN A 41 -3.69 0.07 9.06
C GLN A 41 -2.27 0.50 8.69
N GLY A 42 -1.31 0.07 9.51
CA GLY A 42 0.11 0.30 9.29
C GLY A 42 0.59 1.69 9.73
N ASP A 43 1.90 1.88 9.60
CA ASP A 43 2.59 3.07 10.09
C ASP A 43 2.50 4.20 9.06
N GLU A 44 2.06 5.39 9.46
CA GLU A 44 2.07 6.55 8.57
C GLU A 44 3.50 7.02 8.27
N VAL A 45 3.80 7.23 6.98
CA VAL A 45 5.04 7.82 6.51
C VAL A 45 4.94 9.33 6.66
N GLN A 46 5.58 9.89 7.69
CA GLN A 46 5.48 11.32 7.99
C GLN A 46 5.90 12.20 6.80
N GLY A 47 5.10 13.24 6.52
CA GLY A 47 5.36 14.18 5.43
C GLY A 47 4.95 13.70 4.02
N SER A 48 4.44 12.48 3.88
CA SER A 48 4.03 11.88 2.59
C SER A 48 2.63 12.28 2.12
N GLY A 49 1.85 12.98 2.94
CA GLY A 49 0.44 13.27 2.65
C GLY A 49 -0.48 12.06 2.84
N GLY A 50 -0.26 11.27 3.90
CA GLY A 50 -1.17 10.18 4.29
C GLY A 50 -0.81 8.79 3.76
N VAL A 51 0.40 8.61 3.20
CA VAL A 51 0.89 7.26 2.83
C VAL A 51 1.18 6.45 4.09
N ARG A 52 0.81 5.17 4.05
CA ARG A 52 1.02 4.20 5.13
C ARG A 52 1.88 3.04 4.67
N LYS A 53 2.61 2.44 5.62
CA LYS A 53 3.47 1.28 5.45
C LYS A 53 2.89 0.11 6.25
N VAL A 54 2.27 -0.83 5.55
CA VAL A 54 1.60 -2.00 6.12
C VAL A 54 2.54 -3.20 6.07
N ARG A 55 2.56 -4.03 7.13
CA ARG A 55 3.41 -5.23 7.21
C ARG A 55 2.54 -6.47 7.03
N PHE A 56 2.88 -7.30 6.06
CA PHE A 56 2.23 -8.59 5.82
C PHE A 56 3.21 -9.73 6.06
N ALA A 57 2.75 -10.79 6.73
CA ALA A 57 3.54 -12.02 6.84
C ALA A 57 3.50 -12.78 5.50
N GLY A 58 4.65 -13.24 5.01
CA GLY A 58 4.71 -14.18 3.89
C GLY A 58 4.35 -15.59 4.34
N ARG A 59 3.76 -16.42 3.47
CA ARG A 59 3.42 -17.81 3.80
C ARG A 59 4.57 -18.74 3.38
N GLY A 60 5.46 -19.15 4.29
CA GLY A 60 6.48 -20.16 3.95
C GLY A 60 7.51 -20.59 5.02
N LYS A 61 7.99 -21.85 4.91
CA LYS A 61 9.07 -22.47 5.71
C LYS A 61 10.50 -22.16 5.21
N GLY A 62 10.66 -21.23 4.27
CA GLY A 62 11.96 -20.75 3.76
C GLY A 62 11.82 -19.52 2.84
N LYS A 63 12.81 -18.62 2.90
CA LYS A 63 13.08 -17.40 2.10
C LYS A 63 11.97 -16.39 1.70
N SER A 64 10.67 -16.56 1.96
CA SER A 64 9.70 -15.45 1.81
C SER A 64 9.52 -14.70 3.14
N GLY A 65 10.51 -13.86 3.45
CA GLY A 65 10.36 -12.87 4.51
C GLY A 65 9.20 -11.92 4.21
N GLY A 66 8.41 -11.56 5.23
CA GLY A 66 7.20 -10.74 5.05
C GLY A 66 7.36 -9.46 4.22
N TYR A 67 6.26 -9.01 3.65
CA TYR A 67 6.16 -7.88 2.73
C TYR A 67 5.85 -6.57 3.45
N ARG A 68 6.25 -5.46 2.86
CA ARG A 68 5.76 -4.13 3.25
C ARG A 68 5.01 -3.51 2.09
N VAL A 69 3.74 -3.24 2.28
CA VAL A 69 2.87 -2.66 1.24
C VAL A 69 2.67 -1.19 1.55
N ILE A 70 2.83 -0.36 0.54
CA ILE A 70 2.71 1.10 0.65
C ILE A 70 1.33 1.49 0.15
N THR A 71 0.54 2.10 1.02
CA THR A 71 -0.89 2.36 0.77
C THR A 71 -1.24 3.83 0.94
N ALA A 72 -2.31 4.28 0.30
CA ALA A 72 -2.87 5.62 0.51
C ALA A 72 -4.41 5.57 0.52
N TYR A 73 -5.01 6.12 1.58
CA TYR A 73 -6.45 6.18 1.80
C TYR A 73 -6.93 7.63 1.79
N PHE A 74 -7.99 7.92 1.05
CA PHE A 74 -8.50 9.28 0.82
C PHE A 74 -9.94 9.48 1.31
N GLY A 75 -10.42 8.60 2.18
CA GLY A 75 -11.80 8.62 2.68
C GLY A 75 -12.72 7.63 1.98
N PRO A 76 -13.96 7.45 2.48
CA PRO A 76 -14.83 6.33 2.13
C PRO A 76 -15.37 6.35 0.69
N HIS A 77 -15.20 7.46 -0.04
CA HIS A 77 -15.70 7.63 -1.40
C HIS A 77 -14.61 7.42 -2.47
N ALA A 78 -13.36 7.21 -2.06
CA ALA A 78 -12.21 6.98 -2.93
C ALA A 78 -11.60 5.62 -2.59
N PRO A 79 -11.16 4.82 -3.56
CA PRO A 79 -10.52 3.53 -3.26
C PRO A 79 -9.23 3.74 -2.45
N THR A 80 -8.85 2.72 -1.69
CA THR A 80 -7.50 2.66 -1.11
C THR A 80 -6.53 2.21 -2.19
N TYR A 81 -5.47 2.99 -2.40
CA TYR A 81 -4.49 2.71 -3.43
C TYR A 81 -3.33 1.87 -2.88
N LEU A 82 -2.99 0.76 -3.54
CA LEU A 82 -1.76 0.02 -3.32
C LEU A 82 -0.69 0.61 -4.23
N LEU A 83 0.25 1.38 -3.66
CA LEU A 83 1.23 2.16 -4.41
C LEU A 83 2.44 1.32 -4.83
N ALA A 84 2.98 0.52 -3.91
CA ALA A 84 4.19 -0.28 -4.10
C ALA A 84 4.25 -1.43 -3.08
N LEU A 85 5.09 -2.43 -3.37
CA LEU A 85 5.45 -3.51 -2.44
C LEU A 85 6.97 -3.55 -2.25
N LEU A 86 7.41 -3.73 -1.01
CA LEU A 86 8.80 -3.87 -0.63
C LEU A 86 9.03 -5.26 0.01
N SER A 87 10.09 -5.94 -0.41
CA SER A 87 10.49 -7.24 0.07
C SER A 87 11.37 -7.16 1.34
N LYS A 88 11.59 -8.29 2.04
CA LYS A 88 12.46 -8.31 3.23
C LYS A 88 13.92 -8.07 2.83
N GLY A 89 14.40 -6.86 3.14
CA GLY A 89 15.73 -6.35 2.78
C GLY A 89 15.64 -4.89 2.35
N ASP A 90 14.45 -4.47 1.92
CA ASP A 90 14.19 -3.09 1.54
C ASP A 90 14.13 -2.15 2.73
N ARG A 91 14.64 -0.95 2.48
CA ARG A 91 15.07 0.08 3.44
C ARG A 91 14.02 0.32 4.54
N ALA A 92 14.50 0.46 5.78
CA ALA A 92 13.63 0.80 6.91
C ALA A 92 12.96 2.18 6.75
N ASN A 93 13.66 3.11 6.09
CA ASN A 93 13.29 4.51 5.93
C ASN A 93 13.25 4.90 4.45
N PHE A 94 12.29 5.77 4.11
CA PHE A 94 12.22 6.43 2.82
C PHE A 94 13.17 7.63 2.79
N THR A 95 13.77 7.87 1.63
CA THR A 95 14.52 9.08 1.36
C THR A 95 13.59 10.29 1.30
N ARG A 96 14.15 11.49 1.48
CA ARG A 96 13.37 12.74 1.33
C ARG A 96 12.75 12.87 -0.07
N ALA A 97 13.44 12.38 -1.10
CA ALA A 97 12.93 12.40 -2.48
C ALA A 97 11.72 11.48 -2.65
N GLU A 98 11.77 10.27 -2.09
CA GLU A 98 10.63 9.33 -2.10
C GLU A 98 9.43 9.90 -1.34
N VAL A 99 9.65 10.49 -0.15
CA VAL A 99 8.57 11.14 0.61
C VAL A 99 7.96 12.32 -0.17
N ALA A 100 8.79 13.12 -0.86
CA ALA A 100 8.30 14.21 -1.70
C ALA A 100 7.48 13.69 -2.90
N ALA A 101 7.92 12.59 -3.53
CA ALA A 101 7.19 11.95 -4.61
C ALA A 101 5.84 11.40 -4.14
N PHE A 102 5.81 10.76 -2.96
CA PHE A 102 4.55 10.35 -2.33
C PHE A 102 3.62 11.53 -2.11
N LYS A 103 4.12 12.63 -1.54
CA LYS A 103 3.30 13.84 -1.31
C LYS A 103 2.74 14.42 -2.61
N ALA A 104 3.52 14.44 -3.68
CA ALA A 104 3.05 14.92 -4.98
C ALA A 104 1.93 14.03 -5.53
N LEU A 105 2.10 12.70 -5.47
CA LEU A 105 1.11 11.73 -5.92
C LEU A 105 -0.18 11.81 -5.09
N THR A 106 -0.07 11.80 -3.75
CA THR A 106 -1.24 11.88 -2.87
C THR A 106 -2.00 13.18 -3.03
N THR A 107 -1.31 14.30 -3.21
CA THR A 107 -1.95 15.60 -3.49
C THR A 107 -2.72 15.58 -4.81
N ALA A 108 -2.19 14.94 -5.85
CA ALA A 108 -2.86 14.84 -7.14
C ALA A 108 -4.15 13.99 -7.04
N ILE A 109 -4.08 12.85 -6.35
CA ILE A 109 -5.22 11.95 -6.13
C ILE A 109 -6.29 12.62 -5.26
N ASP A 110 -5.90 13.24 -4.15
CA ASP A 110 -6.81 13.94 -3.24
C ASP A 110 -7.56 15.08 -3.96
N ARG A 111 -6.84 15.87 -4.78
CA ARG A 111 -7.47 16.93 -5.58
C ARG A 111 -8.51 16.38 -6.56
N PHE A 112 -8.21 15.26 -7.21
CA PHE A 112 -9.13 14.62 -8.14
C PHE A 112 -10.43 14.19 -7.45
N TRP A 113 -10.34 13.61 -6.25
CA TRP A 113 -11.52 13.18 -5.49
C TRP A 113 -12.29 14.32 -4.83
N LYS A 114 -11.62 15.40 -4.43
CA LYS A 114 -12.30 16.62 -3.91
C LYS A 114 -13.06 17.40 -4.98
N GLY A 115 -12.74 17.20 -6.25
CA GLY A 115 -13.44 17.82 -7.37
C GLY A 115 -14.66 17.03 -7.87
N ARG A 116 -15.02 15.93 -7.21
CA ARG A 116 -16.13 15.05 -7.57
C ARG A 116 -17.29 15.13 -6.58
#